data_AF-A0A848CG68-F1
#
_entry.id   AF-A0A848CG68-F1
#
_cell.length_a   1.000
_cell.length_b   1.000
_cell.length_c   1.000
_cell.angle_alpha   90.00
_cell.angle_beta   90.00
_cell.angle_gamma   90.00
#
_symmetry.space_group_name_H-M   'P 1'
#
loop_
_entity.id
_entity.type
_entity.pdbx_description
1 polymer ?
#
loop_
_entity_poly.entity_id
_entity_poly.type
_entity_poly.pdbx_seq_one_letter_code
_entity_poly.pdbx_strand_id
1 'polypeptide(L)'
;MGKRVMIFLKLIFRISLFCGYFYVLFVNLVCGFAMSGIETRWDALKVLACAFLMAAGLPGVIWYQHHRIEKLEKKLEDIYRI
;
A
#
# COMPACT_ATOMS: atom_id res chain seq x y z
N MET A 1 22.86 -15.11 2.13
CA MET A 1 21.41 -14.80 2.11
C MET A 1 21.03 -14.34 0.70
N GLY A 2 20.14 -15.06 0.01
CA GLY A 2 19.84 -14.81 -1.40
C GLY A 2 19.25 -13.41 -1.64
N LYS A 3 19.76 -12.68 -2.65
CA LYS A 3 19.33 -11.31 -3.02
C LYS A 3 17.80 -11.12 -3.03
N ARG A 4 17.04 -12.16 -3.42
CA ARG A 4 15.56 -12.18 -3.42
C ARG A 4 14.94 -11.97 -2.04
N VAL A 5 15.51 -12.57 -0.98
CA VAL A 5 14.99 -12.43 0.39
C VAL A 5 15.20 -11.01 0.91
N MET A 6 16.32 -10.38 0.56
CA MET A 6 16.61 -9.00 0.97
C MET A 6 15.70 -7.98 0.26
N ILE A 7 15.32 -8.26 -1.00
CA ILE A 7 14.34 -7.46 -1.74
C ILE A 7 12.94 -7.61 -1.12
N PHE A 8 12.51 -8.84 -0.85
CA PHE A 8 11.23 -9.09 -0.17
C PHE A 8 11.16 -8.45 1.22
N LEU A 9 12.25 -8.50 1.98
CA LEU A 9 12.32 -7.91 3.31
C LEU A 9 12.24 -6.38 3.23
N LYS A 10 12.93 -5.75 2.27
CA LYS A 10 12.79 -4.30 2.01
C LYS A 10 11.38 -3.92 1.56
N LEU A 11 10.72 -4.79 0.80
CA LEU A 11 9.34 -4.59 0.34
C LEU A 11 8.36 -4.64 1.52
N ILE A 12 8.44 -5.68 2.35
CA ILE A 12 7.62 -5.83 3.56
C ILE A 12 7.87 -4.68 4.53
N PHE A 13 9.13 -4.25 4.69
CA PHE A 13 9.48 -3.12 5.54
C PHE A 13 8.87 -1.81 5.02
N ARG A 14 8.91 -1.55 3.71
CA ARG A 14 8.22 -0.39 3.12
C ARG A 14 6.71 -0.46 3.29
N ILE A 15 6.10 -1.62 3.06
CA ILE A 15 4.65 -1.81 3.23
C ILE A 15 4.27 -1.60 4.69
N SER A 16 5.06 -2.11 5.64
CA SER A 16 4.82 -1.94 7.07
C SER A 16 4.95 -0.49 7.52
N LEU A 17 5.99 0.22 7.07
CA LEU A 17 6.14 1.65 7.35
C LEU A 17 5.00 2.48 6.74
N PHE A 18 4.56 2.13 5.52
CA PHE A 18 3.45 2.79 4.86
C PHE A 18 2.13 2.54 5.61
N CYS A 19 1.88 1.30 6.02
CA CYS A 19 0.70 0.91 6.79
C CYS A 19 0.69 1.58 8.18
N GLY A 20 1.83 1.63 8.86
CA GLY A 20 1.98 2.33 10.14
C GLY A 20 1.75 3.83 10.03
N TYR A 21 2.27 4.48 8.98
CA TYR A 21 2.00 5.89 8.71
C TYR A 21 0.51 6.15 8.46
N PHE A 22 -0.12 5.32 7.63
CA PHE A 22 -1.57 5.42 7.36
C PHE A 22 -2.43 5.16 8.59
N TYR A 23 -2.02 4.24 9.47
CA TYR A 23 -2.71 3.98 10.73
C TYR A 23 -2.66 5.20 11.66
N VAL A 24 -1.48 5.83 11.81
CA VAL A 24 -1.34 7.05 12.60
C VAL A 24 -2.15 8.20 11.99
N LEU A 25 -2.17 8.31 10.66
CA LEU A 25 -2.94 9.32 9.94
C LEU A 25 -4.45 9.09 10.11
N PHE A 26 -4.89 7.84 10.06
CA PHE A 26 -6.27 7.42 10.34
C PHE A 26 -6.69 7.78 11.77
N VAL A 27 -5.87 7.41 12.77
CA VAL A 27 -6.15 7.71 14.18
C VAL A 27 -6.20 9.22 14.41
N ASN A 28 -5.28 9.99 13.84
CA ASN A 28 -5.31 11.46 13.94
C ASN A 28 -6.54 12.06 13.25
N LEU A 29 -6.98 11.51 12.13
CA LEU A 29 -8.19 11.96 11.45
C LEU A 29 -9.43 11.67 12.29
N VAL A 30 -9.56 10.45 12.83
CA VAL A 30 -10.67 10.05 13.71
C VAL A 30 -10.69 10.91 14.99
N CYS A 31 -9.53 11.16 15.61
CA CYS A 31 -9.41 12.05 16.76
C CYS A 31 -9.72 13.50 16.42
N GLY A 32 -9.23 14.01 15.29
CA GLY A 32 -9.52 15.37 14.82
C GLY A 32 -11.01 15.57 14.49
N PHE A 33 -11.65 14.52 13.95
CA PHE A 33 -13.09 14.47 13.71
C PHE A 33 -13.92 14.39 14.99
N ALA A 34 -13.46 13.64 15.99
CA ALA A 34 -14.10 13.62 17.31
C ALA A 34 -13.99 14.98 18.03
N MET A 35 -12.92 15.74 17.80
CA MET A 35 -12.72 17.07 18.38
C MET A 35 -13.38 18.22 17.60
N SER A 36 -13.52 18.12 16.27
CA SER A 36 -13.97 19.26 15.43
C SER A 36 -15.49 19.38 15.26
N GLY A 37 -16.31 18.63 15.99
CA GLY A 37 -17.76 18.74 15.90
C GLY A 37 -18.28 18.42 14.50
N ILE A 38 -18.13 17.17 14.06
CA ILE A 38 -18.79 16.70 12.83
C ILE A 38 -20.31 16.92 12.93
N GLU A 39 -20.86 17.76 12.07
CA GLU A 39 -22.32 17.94 11.99
C GLU A 39 -23.05 16.70 11.44
N THR A 40 -22.40 15.89 10.57
CA THR A 40 -23.00 14.67 10.00
C THR A 40 -22.04 13.50 9.78
N ARG A 41 -22.47 12.31 10.24
CA ARG A 41 -21.79 11.01 10.13
C ARG A 41 -21.36 10.60 8.71
N TRP A 42 -22.01 11.17 7.69
CA TRP A 42 -21.81 10.82 6.29
C TRP A 42 -20.49 11.33 5.70
N ASP A 43 -19.99 12.49 6.11
CA ASP A 43 -18.71 12.99 5.59
C ASP A 43 -17.52 12.25 6.20
N ALA A 44 -17.63 11.84 7.47
CA ALA A 44 -16.68 10.92 8.09
C ALA A 44 -16.62 9.58 7.34
N LEU A 45 -17.78 9.04 6.93
CA LEU A 45 -17.86 7.79 6.17
C LEU A 45 -17.25 7.92 4.76
N LYS A 46 -17.44 9.05 4.08
CA LYS A 46 -16.81 9.30 2.77
C LYS A 46 -15.29 9.36 2.86
N VAL A 47 -14.77 10.09 3.85
CA VAL A 47 -13.32 10.22 4.05
C VAL A 47 -12.71 8.87 4.46
N LEU A 48 -13.40 8.11 5.31
CA LEU A 48 -13.04 6.75 5.67
C LEU A 48 -12.99 5.82 4.45
N ALA A 49 -14.01 5.86 3.59
CA ALA A 49 -14.07 5.06 2.38
C ALA A 49 -12.95 5.43 1.37
N CYS A 50 -12.69 6.72 1.17
CA CYS A 50 -11.59 7.19 0.31
C CYS A 50 -10.21 6.75 0.85
N ALA A 51 -9.98 6.89 2.16
CA ALA A 51 -8.74 6.43 2.79
C ALA A 51 -8.57 4.92 2.67
N PHE A 52 -9.64 4.15 2.86
CA PHE A 52 -9.62 2.70 2.68
C PHE A 52 -9.30 2.29 1.23
N LEU A 53 -9.94 2.94 0.25
CA LEU A 53 -9.69 2.66 -1.17
C LEU A 53 -8.25 2.99 -1.57
N MET A 54 -7.67 4.08 -1.06
CA MET A 54 -6.26 4.41 -1.31
C MET A 54 -5.32 3.42 -0.61
N ALA A 55 -5.62 3.06 0.64
CA ALA A 55 -4.82 2.13 1.44
C ALA A 55 -4.85 0.69 0.90
N ALA A 56 -5.97 0.24 0.32
CA ALA A 56 -6.08 -1.06 -0.33
C ALA A 56 -5.59 -1.02 -1.79
N GLY A 57 -5.83 0.08 -2.49
CA GLY A 57 -5.50 0.27 -3.90
C GLY A 57 -4.00 0.36 -4.16
N LEU A 58 -3.26 1.16 -3.38
CA LEU A 58 -1.82 1.32 -3.59
C LEU A 58 -1.04 0.01 -3.47
N PRO A 59 -1.20 -0.78 -2.38
CA PRO A 59 -0.51 -2.06 -2.25
C PRO A 59 -0.90 -3.06 -3.34
N GLY A 60 -2.19 -3.09 -3.73
CA GLY A 60 -2.67 -3.95 -4.82
C GLY A 60 -2.03 -3.60 -6.17
N VAL A 61 -1.90 -2.30 -6.48
CA VAL A 61 -1.25 -1.84 -7.72
C VAL A 61 0.25 -2.12 -7.69
N ILE A 62 0.92 -1.90 -6.55
CA ILE A 62 2.35 -2.20 -6.39
C ILE A 62 2.61 -3.71 -6.58
N TRP A 63 1.77 -4.56 -6.00
CA TRP A 63 1.85 -6.01 -6.17
C TRP A 63 1.66 -6.43 -7.64
N TYR A 64 0.66 -5.86 -8.32
CA TYR A 64 0.41 -6.14 -9.72
C TYR A 64 1.58 -5.72 -10.62
N GLN A 65 2.14 -4.53 -10.39
CA GLN A 65 3.32 -4.07 -11.12
C GLN A 65 4.53 -4.98 -10.88
N HIS A 66 4.78 -5.37 -9.63
CA HIS A 66 5.89 -6.27 -9.30
C HIS A 66 5.74 -7.64 -9.98
N HIS A 67 4.55 -8.23 -9.93
CA HIS A 67 4.29 -9.53 -10.58
C HIS A 67 4.45 -9.44 -12.11
N ARG A 68 4.03 -8.34 -12.72
CA ARG A 68 4.23 -8.08 -14.16
C ARG A 68 5.71 -7.97 -14.52
N ILE A 69 6.50 -7.25 -13.72
CA ILE A 69 7.93 -7.08 -13.94
C ILE A 69 8.64 -8.44 -13.85
N GLU A 70 8.36 -9.25 -12.83
CA GLU A 70 8.97 -10.58 -12.70
C GLU A 70 8.63 -11.49 -13.90
N LYS A 71 7.41 -11.39 -14.43
CA LYS A 71 7.00 -12.14 -15.63
C LYS A 71 7.73 -11.67 -16.89
N LEU A 72 8.05 -10.38 -16.99
CA LEU A 72 8.82 -9.80 -18.09
C LEU A 72 10.30 -10.15 -17.99
N GLU A 73 10.88 -10.12 -16.78
CA GLU A 73 12.26 -10.55 -16.53
C GLU A 73 12.49 -12.01 -16.94
N LYS A 74 11.56 -12.92 -16.58
CA LYS A 74 11.64 -14.33 -17.00
C LYS A 74 11.61 -14.49 -18.53
N LYS A 75 10.73 -13.77 -19.22
CA LYS A 75 10.68 -13.79 -20.68
C LYS A 75 11.96 -13.25 -21.32
N LEU A 76 12.56 -12.23 -20.73
CA LEU A 76 13.81 -11.66 -21.21
C LEU A 76 14.96 -12.65 -21.04
N GLU A 77 15.04 -13.35 -19.89
CA GLU A 77 16.03 -14.43 -19.66
C GLU A 77 15.86 -15.59 -20.64
N ASP A 78 14.63 -15.99 -20.97
CA ASP A 78 14.37 -17.06 -21.93
C ASP A 78 14.82 -16.70 -23.34
N ILE A 79 14.64 -15.45 -23.78
CA ILE A 79 15.11 -14.96 -25.09
C ILE A 79 16.64 -14.91 -25.12
N TYR A 80 17.29 -14.44 -24.04
CA TYR A 80 18.75 -14.31 -23.98
C TYR A 80 19.49 -15.64 -23.84
N ARG A 81 18.78 -16.72 -23.49
CA ARG A 81 19.32 -18.09 -23.39
C ARG A 81 19.25 -18.88 -24.71
N ILE A 82 18.60 -18.34 -25.74
CA ILE A 82 18.61 -18.84 -27.12
C ILE A 82 19.76 -18.19 -27.86
#